data_AF-A0A0S1SA83-F1
#
_entry.id   AF-A0A0S1SA83-F1
#
_cell.length_a   1.000
_cell.length_b   1.000
_cell.length_c   1.000
_cell.angle_alpha   90.00
_cell.angle_beta   90.00
_cell.angle_gamma   90.00
#
_symmetry.space_group_name_H-M   'P 1'
#
loop_
_entity.id
_entity.type
_entity.pdbx_description
1 polymer ?
#
loop_
_entity_poly.entity_id
_entity_poly.type
_entity_poly.pdbx_seq_one_letter_code
_entity_poly.pdbx_strand_id
1 'polypeptide(L)'
;MKRISLLFSTVLLLAISCSDETTIYSEPESTIKLETNLQVLTSSIVFDNSGVLDIFEKDETTGKFSKSNAAGVAGDYPLTLVAQVSPPSFTGGTNLTASHVNVDGNFAYVSYNTVDASYAGAIDIINISDPNNPVVTSRMYFTNRDINALKYDSGFVYAIGGIEAEGDLTALSNSFVAKIPAVNGIFSATGIIFGYQEGFVATDVETTATNVYVTSGMDGVLAAYDKLTLTISISVLSPDLRSLAIQDNQIAVLDGSKGLSIFDQNFQLLKEIAINSDFGVSTKKTIDFDTDRIMVSEGSKGVGVYNITSGSLIEYIPILINPDGVDMSDIVNNAVAINEGVILMANGGAGLSLNEKKTDNTEEFGIIGLDGSINYVASKDDYVFAASGKLGLQILKMNKPSETLLNRCVDLLVYIGNDNLRSEVGEALEYSGGAGKRLKSVGIDGSLLLCGSWTVQNNTWISEGALFEMNGSYIIGSNKKQKEILVQKNGVFRVEGNLTIYGNLILEEGATMEFLDGSVVNIFGDVIMDPTAEVKGNFVDLQNKF
;
A
#
# COMPACT_ATOMS: atom_id res chain seq x y z
N MET A 1 -70.12 72.56 -41.16
CA MET A 1 -70.83 71.88 -42.27
C MET A 1 -69.89 70.85 -42.90
N LYS A 2 -70.36 69.60 -42.94
CA LYS A 2 -69.89 68.37 -43.61
C LYS A 2 -68.59 68.37 -44.44
N ARG A 3 -67.73 67.37 -44.17
CA ARG A 3 -67.01 66.52 -45.15
C ARG A 3 -66.88 65.11 -44.52
N ILE A 4 -67.67 64.09 -44.91
CA ILE A 4 -67.49 63.14 -46.04
C ILE A 4 -66.11 62.46 -45.93
N SER A 5 -66.04 61.26 -45.33
CA SER A 5 -65.99 59.92 -46.00
C SER A 5 -64.53 59.45 -46.14
N LEU A 6 -64.11 58.18 -46.11
CA LEU A 6 -64.71 56.87 -46.33
C LEU A 6 -63.76 55.81 -45.70
N LEU A 7 -64.27 54.60 -45.45
CA LEU A 7 -63.58 53.39 -44.97
C LEU A 7 -62.24 53.07 -45.67
N PHE A 8 -61.29 52.47 -44.93
CA PHE A 8 -60.76 51.13 -45.26
C PHE A 8 -60.01 50.51 -44.06
N SER A 9 -60.45 49.32 -43.64
CA SER A 9 -59.78 48.44 -42.68
C SER A 9 -58.58 47.75 -43.33
N THR A 10 -57.42 47.76 -42.68
CA THR A 10 -56.37 46.76 -42.89
C THR A 10 -55.68 46.49 -41.56
N VAL A 11 -55.91 45.30 -41.00
CA VAL A 11 -55.22 44.78 -39.82
C VAL A 11 -53.88 44.21 -40.29
N LEU A 12 -52.78 44.81 -39.83
CA LEU A 12 -51.42 44.33 -40.07
C LEU A 12 -51.04 43.38 -38.91
N LEU A 13 -51.07 42.08 -39.18
CA LEU A 13 -50.51 41.05 -38.29
C LEU A 13 -48.98 41.11 -38.38
N LEU A 14 -48.33 41.51 -37.29
CA LEU A 14 -46.89 41.35 -37.11
C LEU A 14 -46.61 39.89 -36.77
N ALA A 15 -46.02 39.16 -37.71
CA ALA A 15 -45.37 37.88 -37.44
C ALA A 15 -44.04 38.16 -36.72
N ILE A 16 -44.02 37.94 -35.40
CA ILE A 16 -42.79 37.80 -34.64
C ILE A 16 -42.28 36.39 -34.93
N SER A 17 -41.27 36.29 -35.80
CA SER A 17 -40.47 35.10 -35.97
C SER A 17 -39.54 34.96 -34.76
N CYS A 18 -39.90 34.11 -33.80
CA CYS A 18 -38.92 33.53 -32.89
C CYS A 18 -38.00 32.64 -33.73
N SER A 19 -36.74 33.06 -33.89
CA SER A 19 -35.69 32.13 -34.28
C SER A 19 -35.47 31.18 -33.12
N ASP A 20 -35.88 29.92 -33.28
CA ASP A 20 -35.39 28.83 -32.44
C ASP A 20 -33.88 28.74 -32.67
N GLU A 21 -33.09 29.37 -31.80
CA GLU A 21 -31.72 28.90 -31.59
C GLU A 21 -31.84 27.54 -30.91
N THR A 22 -31.75 26.49 -31.71
CA THR A 22 -31.46 25.15 -31.22
C THR A 22 -30.14 25.24 -30.46
N THR A 23 -30.20 25.33 -29.13
CA THR A 23 -29.06 24.95 -28.30
C THR A 23 -28.74 23.52 -28.66
N ILE A 24 -27.63 23.34 -29.37
CA ILE A 24 -27.03 22.02 -29.56
C ILE A 24 -26.65 21.58 -28.15
N TYR A 25 -27.48 20.74 -27.53
CA TYR A 25 -27.06 19.94 -26.40
C TYR A 25 -25.97 19.02 -26.94
N SER A 26 -24.71 19.42 -26.78
CA SER A 26 -23.63 18.45 -26.80
C SER A 26 -23.96 17.42 -25.73
N GLU A 27 -24.02 16.14 -26.11
CA GLU A 27 -24.03 15.03 -25.15
C GLU A 27 -23.02 15.36 -24.04
N PRO A 28 -23.41 15.33 -22.76
CA PRO A 28 -22.47 15.61 -21.69
C PRO A 28 -21.30 14.63 -21.81
N GLU A 29 -20.07 15.14 -21.75
CA GLU A 29 -18.91 14.24 -21.75
C GLU A 29 -19.04 13.24 -20.61
N SER A 30 -18.74 11.96 -20.89
CA SER A 30 -18.71 10.93 -19.85
C SER A 30 -17.77 11.36 -18.73
N THR A 31 -18.31 11.40 -17.50
CA THR A 31 -17.54 11.75 -16.30
C THR A 31 -16.65 10.61 -15.81
N ILE A 32 -16.79 9.42 -16.42
CA ILE A 32 -15.96 8.24 -16.18
C ILE A 32 -15.22 7.90 -17.47
N LYS A 33 -13.90 7.79 -17.41
CA LYS A 33 -13.05 7.52 -18.58
C LYS A 33 -12.04 6.41 -18.27
N LEU A 34 -11.88 5.47 -19.19
CA LEU A 34 -10.86 4.42 -19.09
C LEU A 34 -9.56 4.90 -19.77
N GLU A 35 -8.41 4.66 -19.14
CA GLU A 35 -7.11 4.86 -19.78
C GLU A 35 -6.83 3.74 -20.79
N THR A 36 -6.60 4.11 -22.04
CA THR A 36 -6.30 3.16 -23.13
C THR A 36 -4.86 3.22 -23.60
N ASN A 37 -4.10 4.22 -23.16
CA ASN A 37 -2.70 4.37 -23.52
C ASN A 37 -1.81 3.51 -22.61
N LEU A 38 -1.35 2.38 -23.13
CA LEU A 38 -0.48 1.46 -22.41
C LEU A 38 0.80 2.16 -21.90
N GLN A 39 1.34 3.13 -22.64
CA GLN A 39 2.54 3.84 -22.21
C GLN A 39 2.31 4.60 -20.91
N VAL A 40 1.14 5.24 -20.74
CA VAL A 40 0.76 5.97 -19.52
C VAL A 40 0.66 5.01 -18.34
N LEU A 41 0.07 3.83 -18.56
CA LEU A 41 -0.04 2.80 -17.53
C LEU A 41 1.33 2.26 -17.11
N THR A 42 2.16 1.85 -18.07
CA THR A 42 3.47 1.27 -17.78
C THR A 42 4.44 2.28 -17.18
N SER A 43 4.40 3.55 -17.60
CA SER A 43 5.27 4.59 -17.04
C SER A 43 4.84 5.07 -15.66
N SER A 44 3.71 4.58 -15.13
CA SER A 44 3.26 4.94 -13.78
C SER A 44 4.04 4.21 -12.68
N ILE A 45 4.71 3.11 -13.02
CA ILE A 45 5.59 2.37 -12.11
C ILE A 45 6.98 3.01 -12.12
N VAL A 46 7.48 3.38 -10.94
CA VAL A 46 8.74 4.09 -10.75
C VAL A 46 9.66 3.27 -9.86
N PHE A 47 10.88 3.03 -10.33
CA PHE A 47 11.86 2.19 -9.64
C PHE A 47 13.02 2.95 -8.98
N ASP A 48 13.09 4.29 -9.11
CA ASP A 48 14.22 5.11 -8.67
C ASP A 48 14.64 4.89 -7.20
N ASN A 49 13.67 4.63 -6.33
CA ASN A 49 13.90 4.41 -4.90
C ASN A 49 13.94 2.93 -4.50
N SER A 50 13.79 2.00 -5.45
CA SER A 50 13.66 0.56 -5.15
C SER A 50 14.94 -0.03 -4.54
N GLY A 51 14.75 -1.05 -3.71
CA GLY A 51 15.81 -1.82 -3.06
C GLY A 51 15.72 -1.82 -1.54
N VAL A 52 16.82 -2.16 -0.89
CA VAL A 52 16.88 -2.37 0.57
C VAL A 52 16.43 -1.13 1.32
N LEU A 53 15.48 -1.31 2.24
CA LEU A 53 14.98 -0.28 3.12
C LEU A 53 15.68 -0.31 4.48
N ASP A 54 15.94 0.88 5.01
CA ASP A 54 16.36 1.03 6.39
C ASP A 54 15.12 0.95 7.31
N ILE A 55 15.32 0.46 8.53
CA ILE A 55 14.36 0.66 9.62
C ILE A 55 15.09 1.52 10.65
N PHE A 56 14.44 2.61 11.05
CA PHE A 56 14.90 3.40 12.16
C PHE A 56 14.42 2.75 13.44
N GLU A 57 15.34 2.15 14.18
CA GLU A 57 15.08 1.43 15.43
C GLU A 57 15.42 2.32 16.62
N LYS A 58 14.83 1.99 17.77
CA LYS A 58 15.05 2.72 19.02
C LYS A 58 16.46 2.47 19.54
N ASP A 59 17.22 3.53 19.72
CA ASP A 59 18.48 3.49 20.45
C ASP A 59 18.16 3.39 21.95
N GLU A 60 18.52 2.28 22.59
CA GLU A 60 18.24 2.05 24.02
C GLU A 60 18.90 3.07 24.96
N THR A 61 20.01 3.69 24.54
CA THR A 61 20.76 4.64 25.35
C THR A 61 20.19 6.06 25.28
N THR A 62 19.70 6.47 24.10
CA THR A 62 19.18 7.83 23.87
C THR A 62 17.65 7.89 23.82
N GLY A 63 16.98 6.75 23.64
CA GLY A 63 15.55 6.66 23.39
C GLY A 63 15.11 7.17 22.01
N LYS A 64 16.05 7.61 21.15
CA LYS A 64 15.76 8.16 19.82
C LYS A 64 15.76 7.07 18.76
N PHE A 65 14.97 7.25 17.71
CA PHE A 65 14.98 6.36 16.56
C PHE A 65 16.10 6.74 15.59
N SER A 66 16.90 5.77 15.14
CA SER A 66 18.01 6.03 14.21
C SER A 66 18.28 4.86 13.27
N LYS A 67 18.98 5.12 12.15
CA LYS A 67 19.35 4.08 11.16
C LYS A 67 20.41 3.11 11.68
N SER A 68 21.11 3.48 12.74
CA SER A 68 22.09 2.63 13.39
C SER A 68 21.45 1.98 14.60
N ASN A 69 21.36 0.66 14.60
CA ASN A 69 21.16 -0.07 15.84
C ASN A 69 22.32 0.29 16.79
N ALA A 70 22.01 0.85 17.96
CA ALA A 70 22.98 1.29 18.94
C ALA A 70 23.84 0.13 19.46
N ALA A 71 23.28 -1.08 19.47
CA ALA A 71 23.98 -2.30 19.83
C ALA A 71 24.90 -2.83 18.71
N GLY A 72 24.75 -2.31 17.48
CA GLY A 72 25.46 -2.80 16.29
C GLY A 72 25.11 -4.25 15.93
N VAL A 73 23.95 -4.74 16.34
CA VAL A 73 23.48 -6.11 16.10
C VAL A 73 22.68 -6.16 14.80
N ALA A 74 22.76 -7.28 14.08
CA ALA A 74 21.97 -7.53 12.89
C ALA A 74 20.46 -7.38 13.17
N GLY A 75 19.79 -6.60 12.34
CA GLY A 75 18.36 -6.32 12.49
C GLY A 75 17.50 -7.45 11.92
N ASP A 76 16.23 -7.46 12.32
CA ASP A 76 15.19 -8.30 11.72
C ASP A 76 14.43 -7.54 10.60
N TYR A 77 13.54 -8.25 9.91
CA TYR A 77 12.72 -7.79 8.78
C TYR A 77 13.55 -7.28 7.60
N PRO A 78 13.98 -8.16 6.68
CA PRO A 78 14.73 -7.79 5.48
C PRO A 78 13.86 -7.06 4.45
N LEU A 79 13.44 -5.82 4.73
CA LEU A 79 12.52 -5.06 3.90
C LEU A 79 13.16 -4.52 2.61
N THR A 80 12.39 -4.54 1.52
CA THR A 80 12.74 -3.87 0.27
C THR A 80 11.56 -3.06 -0.27
N LEU A 81 11.83 -1.88 -0.82
CA LEU A 81 10.89 -1.16 -1.68
C LEU A 81 10.95 -1.82 -3.07
N VAL A 82 9.84 -2.40 -3.51
CA VAL A 82 9.73 -3.03 -4.83
C VAL A 82 9.60 -1.97 -5.92
N ALA A 83 8.63 -1.07 -5.76
CA ALA A 83 8.36 0.02 -6.69
C ALA A 83 7.46 1.07 -6.03
N GLN A 84 7.37 2.23 -6.68
CA GLN A 84 6.38 3.25 -6.40
C GLN A 84 5.39 3.34 -7.57
N VAL A 85 4.12 3.64 -7.31
CA VAL A 85 3.12 3.91 -8.35
C VAL A 85 2.70 5.37 -8.25
N SER A 86 3.08 6.15 -9.26
CA SER A 86 2.76 7.58 -9.32
C SER A 86 1.24 7.80 -9.34
N PRO A 87 0.72 8.78 -8.59
CA PRO A 87 -0.69 9.12 -8.67
C PRO A 87 -1.11 9.45 -10.11
N PRO A 88 -2.33 9.04 -10.52
CA PRO A 88 -2.89 9.46 -11.80
C PRO A 88 -3.03 10.99 -11.87
N SER A 89 -2.88 11.54 -13.08
CA SER A 89 -3.09 12.97 -13.35
C SER A 89 -3.72 13.15 -14.72
N PHE A 90 -4.79 13.95 -14.80
CA PHE A 90 -5.56 14.20 -16.01
C PHE A 90 -6.23 15.58 -15.98
N THR A 91 -6.83 16.01 -17.09
CA THR A 91 -7.56 17.28 -17.15
C THR A 91 -8.77 17.25 -16.21
N GLY A 92 -8.76 18.10 -15.20
CA GLY A 92 -9.81 18.14 -14.15
C GLY A 92 -9.49 17.30 -12.91
N GLY A 93 -8.41 16.51 -12.92
CA GLY A 93 -7.93 15.74 -11.79
C GLY A 93 -6.42 15.84 -11.66
N THR A 94 -5.95 16.86 -10.94
CA THR A 94 -4.52 17.07 -10.64
C THR A 94 -4.29 16.97 -9.14
N ASN A 95 -3.10 16.53 -8.71
CA ASN A 95 -2.74 16.35 -7.29
C ASN A 95 -3.57 15.28 -6.56
N LEU A 96 -3.96 14.22 -7.26
CA LEU A 96 -4.61 13.08 -6.62
C LEU A 96 -3.67 12.43 -5.59
N THR A 97 -4.25 11.93 -4.51
CA THR A 97 -3.55 11.20 -3.46
C THR A 97 -4.09 9.80 -3.33
N ALA A 98 -3.20 8.81 -3.16
CA ALA A 98 -3.63 7.45 -2.87
C ALA A 98 -4.37 7.42 -1.52
N SER A 99 -5.59 6.88 -1.50
CA SER A 99 -6.51 6.95 -0.35
C SER A 99 -6.80 5.60 0.28
N HIS A 100 -6.71 4.51 -0.49
CA HIS A 100 -6.95 3.16 -0.03
C HIS A 100 -6.32 2.13 -0.96
N VAL A 101 -6.06 0.93 -0.42
CA VAL A 101 -5.59 -0.22 -1.18
C VAL A 101 -6.36 -1.46 -0.77
N ASN A 102 -6.82 -2.24 -1.73
CA ASN A 102 -7.27 -3.61 -1.49
C ASN A 102 -6.45 -4.58 -2.35
N VAL A 103 -6.12 -5.75 -1.81
CA VAL A 103 -5.27 -6.74 -2.50
C VAL A 103 -6.00 -8.07 -2.61
N ASP A 104 -6.20 -8.52 -3.84
CA ASP A 104 -6.81 -9.82 -4.13
C ASP A 104 -6.00 -10.60 -5.17
N GLY A 105 -5.67 -11.84 -4.82
CA GLY A 105 -4.71 -12.66 -5.57
C GLY A 105 -3.47 -11.89 -5.99
N ASN A 106 -3.27 -11.80 -7.30
CA ASN A 106 -2.11 -11.15 -7.94
C ASN A 106 -2.32 -9.66 -8.24
N PHE A 107 -3.37 -9.03 -7.72
CA PHE A 107 -3.71 -7.65 -8.04
C PHE A 107 -3.84 -6.79 -6.79
N ALA A 108 -3.29 -5.58 -6.86
CA ALA A 108 -3.58 -4.49 -5.95
C ALA A 108 -4.50 -3.48 -6.64
N TYR A 109 -5.56 -3.07 -5.95
CA TYR A 109 -6.54 -2.09 -6.37
C TYR A 109 -6.31 -0.84 -5.53
N VAL A 110 -6.13 0.31 -6.16
CA VAL A 110 -5.75 1.56 -5.46
C VAL A 110 -6.73 2.64 -5.81
N SER A 111 -7.36 3.25 -4.80
CA SER A 111 -8.20 4.43 -5.01
C SER A 111 -7.41 5.72 -4.81
N TYR A 112 -7.86 6.75 -5.52
CA TYR A 112 -7.32 8.08 -5.43
C TYR A 112 -8.45 9.12 -5.32
N ASN A 113 -8.22 10.15 -4.50
CA ASN A 113 -9.10 11.30 -4.32
C ASN A 113 -8.30 12.61 -4.35
N THR A 114 -8.99 13.75 -4.43
CA THR A 114 -8.39 15.06 -4.23
C THR A 114 -8.14 15.36 -2.74
N VAL A 115 -7.31 16.36 -2.49
CA VAL A 115 -7.08 16.93 -1.15
C VAL A 115 -7.93 18.20 -0.94
N ASP A 116 -8.47 18.78 -2.01
CA ASP A 116 -9.23 20.03 -1.97
C ASP A 116 -10.75 19.78 -2.04
N ALA A 117 -11.54 20.84 -2.15
CA ALA A 117 -12.99 20.74 -2.19
C ALA A 117 -13.54 20.32 -3.57
N SER A 118 -12.68 20.06 -4.56
CA SER A 118 -13.10 19.58 -5.88
C SER A 118 -13.24 18.06 -5.89
N TYR A 119 -14.17 17.54 -6.67
CA TYR A 119 -14.41 16.10 -6.75
C TYR A 119 -13.72 15.51 -7.99
N ALA A 120 -12.61 14.84 -7.79
CA ALA A 120 -11.92 14.12 -8.87
C ALA A 120 -11.15 12.91 -8.32
N GLY A 121 -11.21 11.81 -9.04
CA GLY A 121 -10.72 10.54 -8.53
C GLY A 121 -10.22 9.64 -9.61
N ALA A 122 -9.56 8.58 -9.17
CA ALA A 122 -9.11 7.54 -10.05
C ALA A 122 -9.03 6.20 -9.31
N ILE A 123 -8.97 5.12 -10.07
CA ILE A 123 -8.68 3.79 -9.56
C ILE A 123 -7.66 3.12 -10.49
N ASP A 124 -6.62 2.56 -9.89
CA ASP A 124 -5.66 1.69 -10.57
C ASP A 124 -5.88 0.22 -10.20
N ILE A 125 -5.67 -0.65 -11.18
CA ILE A 125 -5.39 -2.07 -10.96
C ILE A 125 -3.94 -2.32 -11.32
N ILE A 126 -3.20 -2.88 -10.38
CA ILE A 126 -1.77 -3.17 -10.51
C ILE A 126 -1.59 -4.68 -10.40
N ASN A 127 -1.03 -5.29 -11.45
CA ASN A 127 -0.56 -6.67 -11.38
C ASN A 127 0.74 -6.71 -10.58
N ILE A 128 0.74 -7.49 -9.51
CA ILE A 128 1.86 -7.69 -8.56
C ILE A 128 2.35 -9.15 -8.54
N SER A 129 1.94 -9.97 -9.52
CA SER A 129 2.38 -11.38 -9.62
C SER A 129 3.89 -11.54 -9.75
N ASP A 130 4.56 -10.61 -10.44
CA ASP A 130 6.01 -10.55 -10.52
C ASP A 130 6.54 -9.46 -9.57
N PRO A 131 7.18 -9.83 -8.43
CA PRO A 131 7.80 -8.86 -7.54
C PRO A 131 8.86 -7.98 -8.20
N ASN A 132 9.47 -8.42 -9.31
CA ASN A 132 10.52 -7.66 -9.97
C ASN A 132 9.98 -6.68 -11.00
N ASN A 133 8.72 -6.84 -11.40
CA ASN A 133 8.12 -6.06 -12.48
C ASN A 133 6.60 -5.91 -12.29
N PRO A 134 6.14 -5.17 -11.25
CA PRO A 134 4.74 -4.81 -11.13
C PRO A 134 4.32 -3.91 -12.29
N VAL A 135 3.05 -4.00 -12.71
CA VAL A 135 2.53 -3.24 -13.87
C VAL A 135 1.12 -2.74 -13.58
N VAL A 136 0.84 -1.46 -13.85
CA VAL A 136 -0.55 -0.95 -13.89
C VAL A 136 -1.23 -1.57 -15.12
N THR A 137 -2.20 -2.44 -14.92
CA THR A 137 -2.93 -3.13 -16.00
C THR A 137 -4.16 -2.37 -16.48
N SER A 138 -4.73 -1.52 -15.61
CA SER A 138 -5.92 -0.76 -15.94
C SER A 138 -6.06 0.45 -15.03
N ARG A 139 -6.61 1.54 -15.56
CA ARG A 139 -6.87 2.79 -14.83
C ARG A 139 -8.20 3.38 -15.27
N MET A 140 -8.99 3.81 -14.30
CA MET A 140 -10.27 4.50 -14.51
C MET A 140 -10.23 5.87 -13.84
N TYR A 141 -10.62 6.91 -14.58
CA TYR A 141 -10.71 8.29 -14.12
C TYR A 141 -12.15 8.68 -13.84
N PHE A 142 -12.34 9.52 -12.81
CA PHE A 142 -13.60 10.11 -12.41
C PHE A 142 -13.43 11.63 -12.35
N THR A 143 -14.13 12.38 -13.20
CA THR A 143 -13.95 13.85 -13.31
C THR A 143 -14.86 14.65 -12.36
N ASN A 144 -15.75 13.98 -11.63
CA ASN A 144 -16.72 14.61 -10.73
C ASN A 144 -16.92 13.84 -9.42
N ARG A 145 -16.02 12.91 -9.08
CA ARG A 145 -16.14 12.05 -7.89
C ARG A 145 -14.79 11.77 -7.28
N ASP A 146 -14.71 11.85 -5.96
CA ASP A 146 -13.59 11.31 -5.20
C ASP A 146 -13.79 9.82 -4.93
N ILE A 147 -12.70 9.05 -4.93
CA ILE A 147 -12.70 7.65 -4.52
C ILE A 147 -11.90 7.50 -3.22
N ASN A 148 -12.60 7.22 -2.13
CA ASN A 148 -12.04 7.20 -0.77
C ASN A 148 -11.65 5.81 -0.27
N ALA A 149 -12.37 4.79 -0.73
CA ALA A 149 -12.05 3.40 -0.43
C ALA A 149 -12.55 2.50 -1.56
N LEU A 150 -12.07 1.26 -1.54
CA LEU A 150 -12.55 0.24 -2.45
C LEU A 150 -12.37 -1.17 -1.87
N LYS A 151 -13.17 -2.10 -2.39
CA LYS A 151 -13.01 -3.54 -2.17
C LYS A 151 -13.16 -4.26 -3.51
N TYR A 152 -12.22 -5.13 -3.84
CA TYR A 152 -12.41 -6.07 -4.94
C TYR A 152 -13.08 -7.34 -4.41
N ASP A 153 -14.11 -7.81 -5.13
CA ASP A 153 -14.76 -9.07 -4.83
C ASP A 153 -15.47 -9.64 -6.07
N SER A 154 -15.09 -10.87 -6.45
CA SER A 154 -15.78 -11.71 -7.44
C SER A 154 -16.01 -11.03 -8.79
N GLY A 155 -14.97 -10.40 -9.36
CA GLY A 155 -15.04 -9.76 -10.68
C GLY A 155 -15.57 -8.33 -10.66
N PHE A 156 -15.71 -7.72 -9.48
CA PHE A 156 -16.14 -6.33 -9.34
C PHE A 156 -15.27 -5.58 -8.34
N VAL A 157 -15.00 -4.32 -8.63
CA VAL A 157 -14.52 -3.33 -7.67
C VAL A 157 -15.73 -2.57 -7.14
N TYR A 158 -15.92 -2.61 -5.83
CA TYR A 158 -16.87 -1.78 -5.11
C TYR A 158 -16.12 -0.54 -4.63
N ALA A 159 -16.27 0.58 -5.33
CA ALA A 159 -15.59 1.82 -5.04
C ALA A 159 -16.55 2.81 -4.37
N ILE A 160 -16.11 3.49 -3.34
CA ILE A 160 -16.95 4.41 -2.55
C ILE A 160 -16.30 5.78 -2.46
N GLY A 161 -17.12 6.82 -2.32
CA GLY A 161 -16.60 8.15 -2.06
C GLY A 161 -17.66 9.25 -2.06
N GLY A 162 -17.28 10.41 -2.61
CA GLY A 162 -18.04 11.65 -2.58
C GLY A 162 -18.34 12.23 -3.96
N ILE A 163 -19.48 12.90 -4.08
CA ILE A 163 -19.87 13.71 -5.22
C ILE A 163 -20.63 14.95 -4.74
N GLU A 164 -20.60 16.04 -5.51
CA GLU A 164 -21.53 17.16 -5.39
C GLU A 164 -22.87 16.82 -6.07
N ALA A 165 -23.84 16.31 -5.31
CA ALA A 165 -25.11 15.84 -5.86
C ALA A 165 -25.98 16.96 -6.44
N GLU A 166 -25.91 18.18 -5.89
CA GLU A 166 -26.66 19.34 -6.41
C GLU A 166 -26.26 19.69 -7.86
N GLY A 167 -25.05 19.33 -8.28
CA GLY A 167 -24.51 19.56 -9.61
C GLY A 167 -24.62 18.37 -10.57
N ASP A 168 -25.09 17.20 -10.13
CA ASP A 168 -25.14 15.96 -10.92
C ASP A 168 -26.59 15.50 -11.11
N LEU A 169 -27.00 15.29 -12.38
CA LEU A 169 -28.38 14.92 -12.74
C LEU A 169 -28.77 13.48 -12.33
N THR A 170 -27.80 12.66 -11.93
CA THR A 170 -27.94 11.24 -11.62
C THR A 170 -27.67 10.91 -10.16
N ALA A 171 -27.00 11.79 -9.43
CA ALA A 171 -26.70 11.60 -8.02
C ALA A 171 -27.92 11.87 -7.15
N LEU A 172 -28.23 10.92 -6.25
CA LEU A 172 -29.33 11.07 -5.28
C LEU A 172 -28.84 11.56 -3.91
N SER A 173 -27.53 11.50 -3.67
CA SER A 173 -26.85 11.95 -2.46
C SER A 173 -25.36 12.10 -2.74
N ASN A 174 -24.65 12.80 -1.85
CA ASN A 174 -23.21 13.03 -1.94
C ASN A 174 -22.40 11.75 -1.65
N SER A 175 -22.91 10.88 -0.77
CA SER A 175 -22.30 9.58 -0.49
C SER A 175 -22.76 8.51 -1.48
N PHE A 176 -21.79 7.84 -2.12
CA PHE A 176 -22.08 6.81 -3.12
C PHE A 176 -21.23 5.55 -2.97
N VAL A 177 -21.75 4.46 -3.53
CA VAL A 177 -21.04 3.22 -3.86
C VAL A 177 -21.21 2.92 -5.35
N ALA A 178 -20.12 2.55 -6.01
CA ALA A 178 -20.10 2.14 -7.40
C ALA A 178 -19.68 0.67 -7.48
N LYS A 179 -20.45 -0.14 -8.21
CA LYS A 179 -20.08 -1.50 -8.60
C LYS A 179 -19.52 -1.47 -10.01
N ILE A 180 -18.21 -1.65 -10.13
CA ILE A 180 -17.44 -1.51 -11.37
C ILE A 180 -16.97 -2.91 -11.81
N PRO A 181 -17.32 -3.41 -13.00
CA PRO A 181 -16.82 -4.70 -13.45
C PRO A 181 -15.31 -4.66 -13.69
N ALA A 182 -14.59 -5.64 -13.14
CA ALA A 182 -13.15 -5.79 -13.26
C ALA A 182 -12.77 -7.28 -13.32
N VAL A 183 -12.31 -7.74 -14.48
CA VAL A 183 -11.98 -9.16 -14.72
C VAL A 183 -10.53 -9.26 -15.19
N ASN A 184 -9.77 -10.19 -14.60
CA ASN A 184 -8.36 -10.42 -14.91
C ASN A 184 -7.50 -9.16 -14.92
N GLY A 185 -7.71 -8.28 -13.93
CA GLY A 185 -6.93 -7.05 -13.79
C GLY A 185 -7.35 -5.89 -14.70
N ILE A 186 -8.47 -5.99 -15.41
CA ILE A 186 -8.93 -5.00 -16.40
C ILE A 186 -10.34 -4.53 -16.08
N PHE A 187 -10.55 -3.21 -16.04
CA PHE A 187 -11.87 -2.60 -15.89
C PHE A 187 -12.73 -2.69 -17.15
N SER A 188 -14.06 -2.71 -16.95
CA SER A 188 -15.04 -2.35 -17.97
C SER A 188 -15.69 -1.01 -17.62
N ALA A 189 -15.74 -0.09 -18.58
CA ALA A 189 -16.53 1.14 -18.46
C ALA A 189 -18.04 0.92 -18.68
N THR A 190 -18.45 -0.30 -19.07
CA THR A 190 -19.86 -0.67 -19.26
C THR A 190 -20.37 -1.47 -18.07
N GLY A 191 -21.65 -1.29 -17.71
CA GLY A 191 -22.29 -2.04 -16.62
C GLY A 191 -21.95 -1.54 -15.22
N ILE A 192 -21.46 -0.30 -15.08
CA ILE A 192 -21.26 0.34 -13.78
C ILE A 192 -22.63 0.68 -13.18
N ILE A 193 -22.84 0.30 -11.93
CA ILE A 193 -24.06 0.58 -11.17
C ILE A 193 -23.70 1.47 -9.98
N PHE A 194 -24.52 2.45 -9.69
CA PHE A 194 -24.36 3.35 -8.54
C PHE A 194 -25.48 3.14 -7.53
N GLY A 195 -25.10 3.08 -6.26
CA GLY A 195 -25.96 3.20 -5.09
C GLY A 195 -25.61 4.48 -4.34
N TYR A 196 -26.60 5.08 -3.68
CA TYR A 196 -26.45 6.33 -2.93
C TYR A 196 -27.02 6.13 -1.52
N GLN A 197 -26.44 6.80 -0.54
CA GLN A 197 -26.89 6.78 0.86
C GLN A 197 -26.79 8.16 1.50
N GLU A 198 -27.44 8.33 2.66
CA GLU A 198 -27.32 9.55 3.46
C GLU A 198 -25.88 9.76 3.96
N GLY A 199 -25.51 11.01 4.22
CA GLY A 199 -24.18 11.43 4.66
C GLY A 199 -23.39 12.17 3.57
N PHE A 200 -22.37 12.90 4.01
CA PHE A 200 -21.57 13.77 3.14
C PHE A 200 -20.67 12.98 2.20
N VAL A 201 -20.11 11.88 2.69
CA VAL A 201 -19.16 11.08 1.91
C VAL A 201 -19.17 9.64 2.41
N ALA A 202 -19.05 8.66 1.51
CA ALA A 202 -18.77 7.30 1.93
C ALA A 202 -17.31 7.19 2.43
N THR A 203 -17.11 6.49 3.54
CA THR A 203 -15.83 6.42 4.26
C THR A 203 -15.13 5.08 4.16
N ASP A 204 -15.88 3.97 4.07
CA ASP A 204 -15.32 2.63 3.98
C ASP A 204 -16.29 1.62 3.37
N VAL A 205 -15.76 0.46 2.92
CA VAL A 205 -16.54 -0.58 2.26
C VAL A 205 -16.00 -1.98 2.54
N GLU A 206 -16.88 -2.90 2.92
CA GLU A 206 -16.59 -4.33 2.97
C GLU A 206 -17.66 -5.15 2.24
N THR A 207 -17.30 -6.35 1.82
CA THR A 207 -18.19 -7.24 1.09
C THR A 207 -18.35 -8.58 1.77
N THR A 208 -19.50 -9.20 1.53
CA THR A 208 -19.76 -10.61 1.82
C THR A 208 -20.22 -11.31 0.55
N ALA A 209 -20.63 -12.58 0.68
CA ALA A 209 -21.19 -13.31 -0.45
C ALA A 209 -22.42 -12.60 -1.06
N THR A 210 -23.26 -11.97 -0.24
CA THR A 210 -24.56 -11.41 -0.66
C THR A 210 -24.67 -9.90 -0.55
N ASN A 211 -23.90 -9.26 0.32
CA ASN A 211 -24.05 -7.84 0.64
C ASN A 211 -22.76 -7.04 0.42
N VAL A 212 -22.93 -5.75 0.16
CA VAL A 212 -21.89 -4.72 0.24
C VAL A 212 -22.23 -3.80 1.41
N TYR A 213 -21.37 -3.75 2.42
CA TYR A 213 -21.53 -2.88 3.59
C TYR A 213 -20.75 -1.59 3.36
N VAL A 214 -21.41 -0.45 3.55
CA VAL A 214 -20.83 0.87 3.28
C VAL A 214 -21.13 1.79 4.46
N THR A 215 -20.11 2.49 4.93
CA THR A 215 -20.27 3.56 5.93
C THR A 215 -20.19 4.93 5.28
N SER A 216 -20.92 5.90 5.83
CA SER A 216 -20.78 7.31 5.49
C SER A 216 -20.56 8.19 6.72
N GLY A 217 -19.78 9.24 6.54
CA GLY A 217 -19.48 10.23 7.58
C GLY A 217 -20.45 11.41 7.57
N MET A 218 -20.52 12.12 8.69
CA MET A 218 -21.36 13.30 8.97
C MET A 218 -22.84 13.12 8.62
N ASP A 219 -23.67 12.88 9.63
CA ASP A 219 -25.09 12.54 9.48
C ASP A 219 -25.28 11.34 8.53
N GLY A 220 -24.41 10.33 8.69
CA GLY A 220 -24.31 9.21 7.79
C GLY A 220 -25.10 7.97 8.22
N VAL A 221 -24.85 6.89 7.50
CA VAL A 221 -25.42 5.58 7.77
C VAL A 221 -24.37 4.48 7.61
N LEU A 222 -24.56 3.41 8.37
CA LEU A 222 -24.11 2.09 7.94
C LEU A 222 -25.23 1.52 7.07
N ALA A 223 -24.94 1.20 5.81
CA ALA A 223 -25.88 0.62 4.87
C ALA A 223 -25.38 -0.75 4.39
N ALA A 224 -26.31 -1.69 4.25
CA ALA A 224 -26.09 -2.94 3.53
C ALA A 224 -26.82 -2.89 2.19
N TYR A 225 -26.08 -3.02 1.11
CA TYR A 225 -26.61 -3.11 -0.25
C TYR A 225 -26.70 -4.57 -0.68
N ASP A 226 -27.78 -4.92 -1.38
CA ASP A 226 -27.81 -6.17 -2.14
C ASP A 226 -26.72 -6.14 -3.22
N LYS A 227 -25.86 -7.14 -3.26
CA LYS A 227 -24.69 -7.16 -4.13
C LYS A 227 -25.04 -7.32 -5.61
N LEU A 228 -26.22 -7.83 -5.96
CA LEU A 228 -26.67 -7.98 -7.35
C LEU A 228 -27.21 -6.66 -7.88
N THR A 229 -28.13 -6.03 -7.17
CA THR A 229 -28.86 -4.83 -7.61
C THR A 229 -28.22 -3.52 -7.18
N LEU A 230 -27.33 -3.56 -6.18
CA LEU A 230 -26.76 -2.39 -5.51
C LEU A 230 -27.82 -1.44 -4.91
N THR A 231 -28.91 -2.00 -4.40
CA THR A 231 -29.95 -1.27 -3.65
C THR A 231 -29.84 -1.52 -2.15
N ILE A 232 -30.10 -0.50 -1.32
CA ILE A 232 -30.07 -0.63 0.14
C ILE A 232 -31.13 -1.64 0.59
N SER A 233 -30.69 -2.67 1.32
CA SER A 233 -31.54 -3.67 1.97
C SER A 233 -31.87 -3.28 3.41
N ILE A 234 -30.89 -2.75 4.14
CA ILE A 234 -31.03 -2.24 5.51
C ILE A 234 -30.02 -1.12 5.75
N SER A 235 -30.40 -0.13 6.55
CA SER A 235 -29.50 0.92 7.02
C SER A 235 -29.77 1.28 8.47
N VAL A 236 -28.75 1.80 9.14
CA VAL A 236 -28.84 2.38 10.49
C VAL A 236 -28.10 3.71 10.51
N LEU A 237 -28.74 4.73 11.09
CA LEU A 237 -28.16 6.07 11.24
C LEU A 237 -26.99 6.04 12.21
N SER A 238 -25.93 6.76 11.87
CA SER A 238 -24.82 7.02 12.78
C SER A 238 -24.18 8.37 12.45
N PRO A 239 -23.89 9.20 13.46
CA PRO A 239 -23.53 10.59 13.23
C PRO A 239 -22.22 10.77 12.44
N ASP A 240 -21.23 9.88 12.58
CA ASP A 240 -19.91 10.14 11.99
C ASP A 240 -19.04 8.89 11.79
N LEU A 241 -19.43 8.00 10.87
CA LEU A 241 -18.70 6.74 10.65
C LEU A 241 -17.39 6.96 9.88
N ARG A 242 -16.30 6.38 10.40
CA ARG A 242 -14.94 6.53 9.88
C ARG A 242 -14.40 5.28 9.18
N SER A 243 -14.79 4.08 9.63
CA SER A 243 -14.39 2.80 9.03
C SER A 243 -15.30 1.66 9.49
N LEU A 244 -15.21 0.54 8.78
CA LEU A 244 -15.84 -0.71 9.16
C LEU A 244 -14.90 -1.90 8.95
N ALA A 245 -15.10 -2.95 9.75
CA ALA A 245 -14.41 -4.23 9.58
C ALA A 245 -15.39 -5.38 9.88
N ILE A 246 -15.15 -6.54 9.27
CA ILE A 246 -16.01 -7.73 9.42
C ILE A 246 -15.17 -8.92 9.86
N GLN A 247 -15.58 -9.58 10.96
CA GLN A 247 -15.03 -10.84 11.42
C GLN A 247 -16.16 -11.70 11.99
N ASP A 248 -16.19 -13.00 11.67
CA ASP A 248 -17.15 -13.97 12.24
C ASP A 248 -18.63 -13.51 12.19
N ASN A 249 -19.05 -12.93 11.06
CA ASN A 249 -20.37 -12.34 10.81
C ASN A 249 -20.75 -11.15 11.72
N GLN A 250 -19.80 -10.59 12.46
CA GLN A 250 -19.95 -9.34 13.20
C GLN A 250 -19.40 -8.18 12.36
N ILE A 251 -20.06 -7.04 12.47
CA ILE A 251 -19.69 -5.81 11.77
C ILE A 251 -19.27 -4.81 12.84
N ALA A 252 -17.97 -4.54 12.93
CA ALA A 252 -17.48 -3.42 13.71
C ALA A 252 -17.54 -2.16 12.86
N VAL A 253 -18.01 -1.07 13.44
CA VAL A 253 -17.90 0.26 12.85
C VAL A 253 -17.28 1.22 13.84
N LEU A 254 -16.39 2.07 13.35
CA LEU A 254 -15.83 3.18 14.10
C LEU A 254 -16.63 4.44 13.83
N ASP A 255 -17.10 5.09 14.89
CA ASP A 255 -17.79 6.38 14.83
C ASP A 255 -16.98 7.42 15.61
N GLY A 256 -16.66 8.54 14.95
CA GLY A 256 -15.82 9.61 15.50
C GLY A 256 -16.42 10.31 16.73
N SER A 257 -17.72 10.15 16.99
CA SER A 257 -18.42 10.77 18.13
C SER A 257 -18.51 9.87 19.37
N LYS A 258 -18.35 8.55 19.23
CA LYS A 258 -18.59 7.58 20.31
C LYS A 258 -17.53 6.48 20.46
N GLY A 259 -16.83 6.10 19.40
CA GLY A 259 -15.96 4.92 19.38
C GLY A 259 -16.56 3.77 18.58
N LEU A 260 -16.45 2.53 19.08
CA LEU A 260 -16.85 1.34 18.33
C LEU A 260 -18.29 0.91 18.62
N SER A 261 -19.00 0.53 17.57
CA SER A 261 -20.24 -0.22 17.65
C SER A 261 -20.08 -1.55 16.92
N ILE A 262 -20.47 -2.65 17.56
CA ILE A 262 -20.44 -4.00 16.99
C ILE A 262 -21.87 -4.43 16.73
N PHE A 263 -22.16 -4.76 15.48
CA PHE A 263 -23.47 -5.18 15.00
C PHE A 263 -23.45 -6.63 14.52
N ASP A 264 -24.61 -7.27 14.54
CA ASP A 264 -24.85 -8.46 13.71
C ASP A 264 -25.19 -8.06 12.26
N GLN A 265 -25.42 -9.07 11.40
CA GLN A 265 -25.76 -8.86 9.99
C GLN A 265 -27.13 -8.19 9.76
N ASN A 266 -27.99 -8.13 10.78
CA ASN A 266 -29.29 -7.45 10.75
C ASN A 266 -29.22 -6.05 11.39
N PHE A 267 -28.00 -5.54 11.60
CA PHE A 267 -27.72 -4.27 12.27
C PHE A 267 -28.33 -4.17 13.69
N GLN A 268 -28.48 -5.32 14.38
CA GLN A 268 -28.73 -5.31 15.81
C GLN A 268 -27.44 -4.99 16.54
N LEU A 269 -27.45 -3.95 17.37
CA LEU A 269 -26.31 -3.59 18.18
C LEU A 269 -26.05 -4.68 19.22
N LEU A 270 -24.93 -5.37 19.08
CA LEU A 270 -24.47 -6.39 20.02
C LEU A 270 -23.69 -5.74 21.16
N LYS A 271 -22.88 -4.73 20.83
CA LYS A 271 -21.98 -4.10 21.79
C LYS A 271 -21.55 -2.71 21.37
N GLU A 272 -21.28 -1.88 22.37
CA GLU A 272 -20.59 -0.59 22.20
C GLU A 272 -19.32 -0.56 23.06
N ILE A 273 -18.25 0.00 22.51
CA ILE A 273 -17.01 0.31 23.23
C ILE A 273 -16.80 1.81 23.09
N ALA A 274 -17.05 2.54 24.17
CA ALA A 274 -16.88 3.99 24.20
C ALA A 274 -15.40 4.35 24.11
N ILE A 275 -15.02 5.15 23.11
CA ILE A 275 -13.64 5.61 22.91
C ILE A 275 -13.65 7.14 22.91
N ASN A 276 -12.94 7.73 23.86
CA ASN A 276 -12.81 9.18 24.00
C ASN A 276 -11.46 9.64 23.44
N SER A 277 -11.41 9.78 22.12
CA SER A 277 -10.22 10.23 21.38
C SER A 277 -10.59 11.26 20.33
N ASP A 278 -9.62 12.10 19.98
CA ASP A 278 -9.77 13.03 18.87
C ASP A 278 -9.50 12.30 17.55
N PHE A 279 -10.56 11.91 16.87
CA PHE A 279 -10.50 11.29 15.55
C PHE A 279 -10.33 12.32 14.42
N GLY A 280 -10.16 13.61 14.74
CA GLY A 280 -10.10 14.71 13.79
C GLY A 280 -11.44 14.97 13.08
N VAL A 281 -11.61 16.17 12.53
CA VAL A 281 -12.83 16.52 11.77
C VAL A 281 -12.75 15.90 10.37
N SER A 282 -13.70 15.05 10.02
CA SER A 282 -13.82 14.44 8.68
C SER A 282 -12.57 13.70 8.18
N THR A 283 -11.76 13.13 9.07
CA THR A 283 -10.57 12.37 8.69
C THR A 283 -10.82 10.87 8.72
N LYS A 284 -10.34 10.15 7.71
CA LYS A 284 -10.42 8.68 7.71
C LYS A 284 -9.57 8.11 8.86
N LYS A 285 -10.07 7.04 9.48
CA LYS A 285 -9.42 6.24 10.52
C LYS A 285 -9.78 4.80 10.26
N THR A 286 -8.87 3.86 10.42
CA THR A 286 -9.18 2.43 10.21
C THR A 286 -9.29 1.68 11.52
N ILE A 287 -9.98 0.54 11.43
CA ILE A 287 -10.02 -0.49 12.46
C ILE A 287 -9.61 -1.80 11.82
N ASP A 288 -8.98 -2.68 12.59
CA ASP A 288 -8.62 -4.01 12.12
C ASP A 288 -8.75 -5.03 13.26
N PHE A 289 -9.19 -6.23 12.91
CA PHE A 289 -9.44 -7.30 13.86
C PHE A 289 -8.18 -8.13 14.09
N ASP A 290 -7.93 -8.48 15.35
CA ASP A 290 -6.88 -9.41 15.75
C ASP A 290 -7.46 -10.45 16.72
N THR A 291 -8.05 -11.50 16.17
CA THR A 291 -8.65 -12.60 16.95
C THR A 291 -9.73 -12.11 17.93
N ASP A 292 -9.38 -11.89 19.21
CA ASP A 292 -10.25 -11.41 20.29
C ASP A 292 -10.05 -9.92 20.61
N ARG A 293 -9.18 -9.25 19.84
CA ARG A 293 -8.84 -7.84 19.96
C ARG A 293 -9.30 -7.08 18.71
N ILE A 294 -9.52 -5.78 18.88
CA ILE A 294 -9.71 -4.85 17.76
C ILE A 294 -8.74 -3.68 17.96
N MET A 295 -8.01 -3.37 16.90
CA MET A 295 -7.10 -2.22 16.84
C MET A 295 -7.84 -1.05 16.24
N VAL A 296 -7.67 0.12 16.83
CA VAL A 296 -8.35 1.35 16.44
C VAL A 296 -7.33 2.44 16.19
N SER A 297 -7.37 3.03 15.00
CA SER A 297 -6.61 4.22 14.69
C SER A 297 -7.19 5.43 15.45
N GLU A 298 -6.45 5.97 16.42
CA GLU A 298 -6.93 7.01 17.35
C GLU A 298 -6.19 8.35 17.18
N GLY A 299 -5.80 8.68 15.95
CA GLY A 299 -5.21 9.98 15.62
C GLY A 299 -3.90 10.19 16.36
N SER A 300 -3.79 11.30 17.09
CA SER A 300 -2.56 11.69 17.81
C SER A 300 -2.19 10.75 18.97
N LYS A 301 -3.10 9.87 19.41
CA LYS A 301 -2.80 8.86 20.45
C LYS A 301 -2.13 7.60 19.92
N GLY A 302 -2.01 7.43 18.60
CA GLY A 302 -1.54 6.19 18.00
C GLY A 302 -2.68 5.18 17.81
N VAL A 303 -2.42 3.91 18.13
CA VAL A 303 -3.42 2.83 18.01
C VAL A 303 -3.88 2.39 19.38
N GLY A 304 -5.18 2.40 19.64
CA GLY A 304 -5.75 1.73 20.81
C GLY A 304 -6.07 0.28 20.52
N VAL A 305 -5.70 -0.61 21.43
CA VAL A 305 -5.97 -2.05 21.34
C VAL A 305 -7.04 -2.39 22.37
N TYR A 306 -8.18 -2.90 21.93
CA TYR A 306 -9.32 -3.20 22.81
C TYR A 306 -9.65 -4.68 22.78
N ASN A 307 -10.01 -5.24 23.94
CA ASN A 307 -10.59 -6.58 23.96
C ASN A 307 -12.05 -6.51 23.48
N ILE A 308 -12.41 -7.27 22.45
CA ILE A 308 -13.75 -7.22 21.88
C ILE A 308 -14.82 -7.72 22.86
N THR A 309 -14.48 -8.67 23.73
CA THR A 309 -15.41 -9.32 24.66
C THR A 309 -15.69 -8.49 25.90
N SER A 310 -14.65 -7.93 26.54
CA SER A 310 -14.81 -7.08 27.73
C SER A 310 -15.04 -5.61 27.37
N GLY A 311 -14.55 -5.15 26.22
CA GLY A 311 -14.58 -3.74 25.80
C GLY A 311 -13.52 -2.90 26.49
N SER A 312 -12.62 -3.53 27.23
CA SER A 312 -11.54 -2.85 27.93
C SER A 312 -10.43 -2.48 26.95
N LEU A 313 -9.89 -1.26 27.09
CA LEU A 313 -8.60 -0.89 26.53
C LEU A 313 -7.52 -1.79 27.17
N ILE A 314 -6.72 -2.42 26.33
CA ILE A 314 -5.57 -3.25 26.71
C ILE A 314 -4.33 -2.35 26.78
N GLU A 315 -4.02 -1.65 25.69
CA GLU A 315 -2.85 -0.78 25.57
C GLU A 315 -3.05 0.28 24.47
N TYR A 316 -2.20 1.31 24.49
CA TYR A 316 -1.97 2.17 23.34
C TYR A 316 -0.60 1.84 22.74
N ILE A 317 -0.55 1.66 21.43
CA ILE A 317 0.69 1.59 20.66
C ILE A 317 1.02 3.01 20.21
N PRO A 318 2.12 3.61 20.68
CA PRO A 318 2.43 5.02 20.41
C PRO A 318 2.88 5.23 18.97
N ILE A 319 2.80 6.49 18.50
CA ILE A 319 3.39 6.90 17.22
C ILE A 319 4.90 7.04 17.40
N LEU A 320 5.65 6.28 16.62
CA LEU A 320 7.10 6.41 16.53
C LEU A 320 7.42 7.61 15.62
N ILE A 321 8.36 8.47 16.02
CA ILE A 321 8.68 9.73 15.31
C ILE A 321 10.17 9.76 14.92
N ASN A 322 10.46 10.01 13.64
CA ASN A 322 11.81 10.26 13.13
C ASN A 322 11.80 10.87 11.70
N PRO A 323 12.58 11.93 11.40
CA PRO A 323 13.38 12.75 12.31
C PRO A 323 12.55 13.70 13.17
N ASP A 324 13.17 14.25 14.23
CA ASP A 324 12.60 15.37 14.99
C ASP A 324 12.31 16.54 14.02
N GLY A 325 11.11 17.13 14.10
CA GLY A 325 10.73 18.30 13.29
C GLY A 325 9.53 18.12 12.36
N VAL A 326 8.84 16.98 12.42
CA VAL A 326 7.50 16.83 11.83
C VAL A 326 6.51 17.73 12.60
N ASP A 327 5.66 18.46 11.88
CA ASP A 327 4.62 19.28 12.51
C ASP A 327 3.68 18.41 13.34
N MET A 328 3.42 18.82 14.59
CA MET A 328 2.61 18.01 15.52
C MET A 328 1.20 17.71 15.00
N SER A 329 0.65 18.56 14.13
CA SER A 329 -0.65 18.33 13.47
C SER A 329 -0.62 17.16 12.49
N ASP A 330 0.56 16.82 11.98
CA ASP A 330 0.75 15.79 10.95
C ASP A 330 1.16 14.45 11.58
N ILE A 331 1.44 14.43 12.88
CA ILE A 331 1.75 13.22 13.67
C ILE A 331 0.44 12.61 14.15
N VAL A 332 -0.23 11.91 13.24
CA VAL A 332 -1.52 11.26 13.49
C VAL A 332 -1.53 9.87 12.90
N ASN A 333 -1.96 8.87 13.68
CA ASN A 333 -2.27 7.57 13.12
C ASN A 333 -3.58 7.66 12.33
N ASN A 334 -3.52 7.30 11.06
CA ASN A 334 -4.64 7.31 10.13
C ASN A 334 -5.11 5.90 9.76
N ALA A 335 -4.20 4.92 9.80
CA ALA A 335 -4.55 3.53 9.58
C ALA A 335 -3.65 2.58 10.38
N VAL A 336 -4.22 1.42 10.67
CA VAL A 336 -3.57 0.24 11.21
C VAL A 336 -3.93 -0.97 10.34
N ALA A 337 -2.95 -1.84 10.12
CA ALA A 337 -3.13 -3.14 9.47
C ALA A 337 -2.29 -4.21 10.19
N ILE A 338 -2.84 -5.41 10.34
CA ILE A 338 -2.17 -6.54 10.98
C ILE A 338 -1.85 -7.62 9.95
N ASN A 339 -0.63 -8.17 10.02
CA ASN A 339 -0.22 -9.30 9.18
C ASN A 339 0.73 -10.23 9.95
N GLU A 340 0.26 -11.43 10.30
CA GLU A 340 1.07 -12.50 10.91
C GLU A 340 1.93 -12.05 12.12
N GLY A 341 1.30 -11.32 13.06
CA GLY A 341 1.99 -10.81 14.26
C GLY A 341 2.76 -9.51 14.06
N VAL A 342 2.81 -8.98 12.83
CA VAL A 342 3.30 -7.63 12.54
C VAL A 342 2.14 -6.64 12.55
N ILE A 343 2.32 -5.52 13.22
CA ILE A 343 1.37 -4.40 13.28
C ILE A 343 1.97 -3.23 12.52
N LEU A 344 1.33 -2.83 11.43
CA LEU A 344 1.73 -1.71 10.59
C LEU A 344 0.84 -0.50 10.88
N MET A 345 1.48 0.65 11.07
CA MET A 345 0.79 1.89 11.43
C MET A 345 1.17 3.01 10.47
N ALA A 346 0.17 3.53 9.76
CA ALA A 346 0.28 4.69 8.88
C ALA A 346 0.11 5.97 9.71
N ASN A 347 1.22 6.63 10.05
CA ASN A 347 1.27 7.72 11.02
C ASN A 347 1.38 9.11 10.38
N GLY A 348 0.78 9.30 9.20
CA GLY A 348 0.78 10.57 8.50
C GLY A 348 2.21 11.06 8.25
N GLY A 349 2.52 12.26 8.70
CA GLY A 349 3.85 12.88 8.58
C GLY A 349 4.96 12.14 9.32
N ALA A 350 4.63 11.28 10.29
CA ALA A 350 5.61 10.43 10.98
C ALA A 350 5.95 9.12 10.22
N GLY A 351 5.35 8.91 9.05
CA GLY A 351 5.70 7.80 8.16
C GLY A 351 4.99 6.48 8.50
N LEU A 352 5.59 5.37 8.06
CA LEU A 352 5.09 4.02 8.31
C LEU A 352 5.92 3.37 9.42
N SER A 353 5.28 2.94 10.51
CA SER A 353 5.96 2.18 11.56
C SER A 353 5.53 0.71 11.58
N LEU A 354 6.46 -0.12 12.04
CA LEU A 354 6.31 -1.54 12.30
C LEU A 354 6.41 -1.77 13.80
N ASN A 355 5.49 -2.59 14.33
CA ASN A 355 5.51 -3.08 15.70
C ASN A 355 5.23 -4.58 15.70
N GLU A 356 5.62 -5.27 16.77
CA GLU A 356 5.43 -6.71 16.89
C GLU A 356 4.41 -7.05 17.97
N LYS A 357 3.50 -7.94 17.65
CA LYS A 357 2.62 -8.55 18.65
C LYS A 357 3.40 -9.59 19.45
N LYS A 358 3.43 -9.42 20.77
CA LYS A 358 3.80 -10.48 21.72
C LYS A 358 2.55 -11.04 22.39
N THR A 359 2.73 -12.08 23.21
CA THR A 359 1.64 -12.74 23.93
C THR A 359 0.78 -11.75 24.71
N ASP A 360 1.43 -10.88 25.49
CA ASP A 360 0.76 -10.02 26.48
C ASP A 360 0.79 -8.52 26.14
N ASN A 361 1.64 -8.09 25.22
CA ASN A 361 1.83 -6.69 24.84
C ASN A 361 2.27 -6.54 23.38
N THR A 362 2.39 -5.29 22.95
CA THR A 362 3.03 -4.92 21.69
C THR A 362 4.46 -4.42 21.96
N GLU A 363 5.41 -4.86 21.14
CA GLU A 363 6.78 -4.36 21.15
C GLU A 363 6.98 -3.34 20.00
N GLU A 364 7.44 -2.14 20.35
CA GLU A 364 7.83 -1.11 19.39
C GLU A 364 9.05 -1.59 18.61
N PHE A 365 8.95 -1.74 17.28
CA PHE A 365 10.10 -2.17 16.47
C PHE A 365 10.81 -0.98 15.84
N GLY A 366 10.13 -0.23 14.96
CA GLY A 366 10.75 0.93 14.32
C GLY A 366 9.95 1.57 13.19
N ILE A 367 10.55 2.58 12.58
CA ILE A 367 9.97 3.33 11.47
C ILE A 367 10.62 2.86 10.16
N ILE A 368 9.81 2.42 9.21
CA ILE A 368 10.30 2.00 7.90
C ILE A 368 10.73 3.26 7.13
N GLY A 369 11.94 3.24 6.58
CA GLY A 369 12.57 4.37 5.90
C GLY A 369 11.97 4.68 4.52
N LEU A 370 10.69 5.03 4.49
CA LEU A 370 9.97 5.54 3.33
C LEU A 370 9.93 7.07 3.34
N ASP A 371 9.91 7.65 2.15
CA ASP A 371 9.66 9.08 1.96
C ASP A 371 8.14 9.34 1.92
N GLY A 372 7.71 10.51 2.40
CA GLY A 372 6.32 10.99 2.29
C GLY A 372 5.41 10.70 3.49
N SER A 373 4.22 11.31 3.47
CA SER A 373 3.19 11.13 4.50
C SER A 373 2.36 9.89 4.20
N ILE A 374 2.38 8.93 5.12
CA ILE A 374 1.70 7.64 4.96
C ILE A 374 0.33 7.69 5.62
N ASN A 375 -0.72 7.62 4.81
CA ASN A 375 -2.10 7.88 5.25
C ASN A 375 -2.99 6.64 5.25
N TYR A 376 -2.56 5.57 4.58
CA TYR A 376 -3.22 4.27 4.62
C TYR A 376 -2.18 3.16 4.45
N VAL A 377 -2.45 2.00 5.04
CA VAL A 377 -1.63 0.80 4.86
C VAL A 377 -2.53 -0.43 4.73
N ALA A 378 -2.17 -1.31 3.79
CA ALA A 378 -2.68 -2.67 3.72
C ALA A 378 -1.50 -3.63 3.68
N SER A 379 -1.70 -4.87 4.15
CA SER A 379 -0.69 -5.90 4.06
C SER A 379 -1.33 -7.26 3.79
N LYS A 380 -0.65 -8.07 2.98
CA LYS A 380 -1.08 -9.41 2.62
C LYS A 380 0.14 -10.24 2.27
N ASP A 381 0.20 -11.46 2.80
CA ASP A 381 1.31 -12.39 2.59
C ASP A 381 2.65 -11.71 2.94
N ASP A 382 3.57 -11.63 1.98
CA ASP A 382 4.89 -11.01 2.13
C ASP A 382 4.94 -9.51 1.72
N TYR A 383 3.79 -8.89 1.45
CA TYR A 383 3.74 -7.53 0.91
C TYR A 383 3.08 -6.51 1.84
N VAL A 384 3.56 -5.29 1.76
CA VAL A 384 2.99 -4.11 2.40
C VAL A 384 2.74 -3.04 1.35
N PHE A 385 1.55 -2.44 1.40
CA PHE A 385 1.09 -1.42 0.46
C PHE A 385 0.79 -0.15 1.25
N ALA A 386 1.62 0.87 1.07
CA ALA A 386 1.50 2.12 1.82
C ALA A 386 1.08 3.27 0.91
N ALA A 387 -0.05 3.90 1.22
CA ALA A 387 -0.54 5.05 0.48
C ALA A 387 0.14 6.32 1.00
N SER A 388 1.03 6.87 0.17
CA SER A 388 1.96 7.95 0.53
C SER A 388 1.53 9.31 -0.02
N GLY A 389 0.24 9.65 0.10
CA GLY A 389 -0.29 10.94 -0.35
C GLY A 389 0.08 11.24 -1.80
N LYS A 390 0.85 12.32 -2.02
CA LYS A 390 1.29 12.78 -3.36
C LYS A 390 2.37 11.91 -4.00
N LEU A 391 3.05 11.04 -3.25
CA LEU A 391 3.98 10.06 -3.82
C LEU A 391 3.27 8.80 -4.32
N GLY A 392 1.94 8.74 -4.18
CA GLY A 392 1.13 7.63 -4.64
C GLY A 392 1.30 6.39 -3.79
N LEU A 393 1.37 5.22 -4.42
CA LEU A 393 1.49 3.95 -3.70
C LEU A 393 2.97 3.56 -3.55
N GLN A 394 3.35 3.08 -2.37
CA GLN A 394 4.61 2.39 -2.12
C GLN A 394 4.33 0.88 -2.01
N ILE A 395 4.99 0.06 -2.82
CA ILE A 395 4.88 -1.41 -2.77
C ILE A 395 6.14 -1.94 -2.11
N LEU A 396 6.00 -2.54 -0.94
CA LEU A 396 7.10 -3.09 -0.16
C LEU A 396 6.96 -4.60 -0.10
N LYS A 397 8.11 -5.26 0.06
CA LYS A 397 8.21 -6.69 0.34
C LYS A 397 8.96 -6.89 1.65
N MET A 398 8.44 -7.76 2.51
CA MET A 398 9.07 -8.10 3.79
C MET A 398 10.20 -9.12 3.64
N ASN A 399 10.23 -9.81 2.49
CA ASN A 399 11.17 -10.87 2.15
C ASN A 399 11.21 -11.97 3.21
N LYS A 400 10.04 -12.33 3.74
CA LYS A 400 9.87 -13.47 4.64
C LYS A 400 10.31 -14.75 3.89
N PRO A 401 11.21 -15.56 4.48
CA PRO A 401 11.58 -16.84 3.89
C PRO A 401 10.36 -17.77 3.87
N SER A 402 10.27 -18.61 2.82
CA SER A 402 9.23 -19.63 2.76
C SER A 402 9.42 -20.67 3.86
N GLU A 403 8.34 -21.34 4.27
CA GLU A 403 8.40 -22.43 5.26
C GLU A 403 9.36 -23.55 4.81
N THR A 404 9.37 -23.86 3.51
CA THR A 404 10.32 -24.82 2.93
C THR A 404 11.76 -24.37 3.12
N LEU A 405 12.07 -23.09 2.90
CA LEU A 405 13.43 -22.57 3.11
C LEU A 405 13.80 -22.59 4.59
N LEU A 406 12.89 -22.22 5.49
CA LEU A 406 13.12 -22.29 6.94
C LEU A 406 13.48 -23.71 7.38
N ASN A 407 12.75 -24.71 6.89
CA ASN A 407 13.02 -26.12 7.20
C ASN A 407 14.38 -26.59 6.66
N ARG A 408 14.81 -26.09 5.50
CA ARG A 408 16.14 -26.39 4.94
C ARG A 408 17.28 -25.79 5.76
N CYS A 409 17.04 -24.64 6.39
CA CYS A 409 18.04 -23.93 7.19
C CYS A 409 18.03 -24.30 8.68
N VAL A 410 17.21 -25.27 9.11
CA VAL A 410 16.91 -25.52 10.54
C VAL A 410 18.11 -26.03 11.35
N ASP A 411 19.03 -26.73 10.70
CA ASP A 411 20.23 -27.30 11.35
C ASP A 411 21.34 -26.25 11.56
N LEU A 412 21.19 -25.05 10.99
CA LEU A 412 22.13 -23.95 11.13
C LEU A 412 21.74 -23.03 12.29
N LEU A 413 22.74 -22.46 12.95
CA LEU A 413 22.51 -21.49 14.02
C LEU A 413 21.91 -20.20 13.45
N VAL A 414 20.85 -19.69 14.08
CA VAL A 414 20.27 -18.39 13.71
C VAL A 414 21.26 -17.28 14.06
N TYR A 415 21.55 -16.40 13.10
CA TYR A 415 22.48 -15.31 13.30
C TYR A 415 21.93 -14.24 14.23
N ILE A 416 22.66 -13.94 15.30
CA ILE A 416 22.34 -12.88 16.28
C ILE A 416 23.55 -11.95 16.51
N GLY A 417 24.51 -11.94 15.57
CA GLY A 417 25.77 -11.22 15.69
C GLY A 417 25.69 -9.76 15.21
N ASN A 418 26.86 -9.19 14.88
CA ASN A 418 26.99 -7.79 14.46
C ASN A 418 26.33 -7.52 13.10
N ASP A 419 25.81 -6.31 12.88
CA ASP A 419 25.28 -5.90 11.58
C ASP A 419 26.35 -5.77 10.49
N ASN A 420 27.63 -5.70 10.86
CA ASN A 420 28.77 -5.90 9.97
C ASN A 420 29.30 -7.32 10.16
N LEU A 421 28.78 -8.26 9.38
CA LEU A 421 29.19 -9.65 9.45
C LEU A 421 30.57 -9.80 8.80
N ARG A 422 31.52 -10.38 9.54
CA ARG A 422 32.85 -10.73 9.04
C ARG A 422 33.22 -12.16 9.38
N SER A 423 33.78 -12.90 8.43
CA SER A 423 34.52 -14.15 8.69
C SER A 423 36.01 -13.88 8.54
N GLU A 424 36.83 -14.38 9.47
CA GLU A 424 38.29 -14.21 9.43
C GLU A 424 38.98 -15.29 8.59
N VAL A 425 40.25 -15.07 8.24
CA VAL A 425 41.07 -16.03 7.50
C VAL A 425 41.16 -17.36 8.26
N GLY A 426 40.82 -18.45 7.60
CA GLY A 426 40.83 -19.80 8.17
C GLY A 426 39.59 -20.16 8.99
N GLU A 427 38.62 -19.24 9.13
CA GLU A 427 37.31 -19.55 9.70
C GLU A 427 36.37 -20.15 8.64
N ALA A 428 35.47 -21.01 9.11
CA ALA A 428 34.32 -21.48 8.36
C ALA A 428 33.08 -21.24 9.21
N LEU A 429 32.23 -20.30 8.79
CA LEU A 429 31.02 -19.88 9.49
C LEU A 429 29.78 -20.26 8.67
N GLU A 430 28.76 -20.73 9.35
CA GLU A 430 27.50 -21.12 8.70
C GLU A 430 26.32 -20.64 9.55
N TYR A 431 25.41 -19.88 8.96
CA TYR A 431 24.28 -19.28 9.68
C TYR A 431 22.96 -19.38 8.92
N SER A 432 21.89 -19.49 9.69
CA SER A 432 20.52 -19.26 9.25
C SER A 432 20.10 -17.82 9.52
N GLY A 433 19.33 -17.23 8.61
CA GLY A 433 18.68 -15.93 8.78
C GLY A 433 17.43 -16.02 9.67
N GLY A 434 16.99 -17.22 10.07
CA GLY A 434 15.71 -17.40 10.74
C GLY A 434 14.58 -16.81 9.89
N ALA A 435 13.75 -15.95 10.48
CA ALA A 435 12.68 -15.22 9.78
C ALA A 435 13.17 -14.12 8.81
N GLY A 436 14.49 -13.93 8.70
CA GLY A 436 15.15 -12.99 7.80
C GLY A 436 15.97 -11.94 8.56
N LYS A 437 17.11 -11.52 7.99
CA LYS A 437 18.06 -10.61 8.64
C LYS A 437 18.48 -9.43 7.77
N ARG A 438 18.72 -8.31 8.44
CA ARG A 438 19.29 -7.09 7.89
C ARG A 438 20.72 -6.88 8.38
N LEU A 439 21.62 -6.69 7.43
CA LEU A 439 23.03 -6.40 7.66
C LEU A 439 23.37 -5.02 7.07
N LYS A 440 24.36 -4.36 7.67
CA LYS A 440 25.00 -3.17 7.11
C LYS A 440 26.00 -3.55 6.03
N SER A 441 26.88 -4.51 6.30
CA SER A 441 27.92 -4.94 5.36
C SER A 441 28.31 -6.39 5.63
N VAL A 442 28.92 -7.04 4.64
CA VAL A 442 29.41 -8.41 4.76
C VAL A 442 30.83 -8.50 4.19
N GLY A 443 31.78 -8.98 4.99
CA GLY A 443 33.16 -9.21 4.58
C GLY A 443 33.58 -10.66 4.82
N ILE A 444 34.12 -11.33 3.80
CA ILE A 444 34.44 -12.75 3.87
C ILE A 444 35.93 -12.93 3.58
N ASP A 445 36.74 -13.18 4.62
CA ASP A 445 38.16 -13.55 4.47
C ASP A 445 38.42 -15.07 4.54
N GLY A 446 37.44 -15.84 5.02
CA GLY A 446 37.50 -17.29 5.15
C GLY A 446 36.40 -17.96 4.33
N SER A 447 35.56 -18.75 4.99
CA SER A 447 34.35 -19.34 4.40
C SER A 447 33.10 -18.91 5.17
N LEU A 448 32.06 -18.55 4.42
CA LEU A 448 30.75 -18.17 4.97
C LEU A 448 29.62 -18.83 4.19
N LEU A 449 28.70 -19.50 4.87
CA LEU A 449 27.41 -19.93 4.34
C LEU A 449 26.27 -19.14 5.02
N LEU A 450 25.43 -18.48 4.21
CA LEU A 450 24.21 -17.83 4.66
C LEU A 450 22.97 -18.50 4.07
N CYS A 451 22.18 -19.16 4.92
CA CYS A 451 20.90 -19.76 4.55
C CYS A 451 19.75 -18.87 5.02
N GLY A 452 18.68 -18.70 4.22
CA GLY A 452 17.52 -17.88 4.56
C GLY A 452 17.43 -16.58 3.76
N SER A 453 16.80 -15.55 4.34
CA SER A 453 16.57 -14.25 3.67
C SER A 453 17.43 -13.15 4.29
N TRP A 454 18.15 -12.42 3.44
CA TRP A 454 19.14 -11.43 3.85
C TRP A 454 19.03 -10.17 3.00
N THR A 455 19.04 -9.01 3.64
CA THR A 455 19.27 -7.73 2.96
C THR A 455 20.51 -7.04 3.50
N VAL A 456 21.29 -6.41 2.62
CA VAL A 456 22.54 -5.73 2.97
C VAL A 456 22.52 -4.30 2.47
N GLN A 457 22.71 -3.35 3.38
CA GLN A 457 22.62 -1.91 3.06
C GLN A 457 23.84 -1.39 2.27
N ASN A 458 25.03 -1.91 2.57
CA ASN A 458 26.28 -1.52 1.95
C ASN A 458 26.91 -2.66 1.16
N ASN A 459 28.20 -2.54 0.82
CA ASN A 459 28.91 -3.48 -0.02
C ASN A 459 29.11 -4.85 0.64
N THR A 460 29.31 -5.85 -0.21
CA THR A 460 29.80 -7.18 0.17
C THR A 460 31.17 -7.41 -0.45
N TRP A 461 32.12 -7.90 0.34
CA TRP A 461 33.48 -8.21 -0.11
C TRP A 461 33.82 -9.65 0.16
N ILE A 462 34.23 -10.38 -0.87
CA ILE A 462 34.76 -11.74 -0.76
C ILE A 462 36.25 -11.63 -1.10
N SER A 463 37.09 -11.81 -0.09
CA SER A 463 38.53 -11.60 -0.18
C SER A 463 39.24 -12.66 -1.01
N GLU A 464 40.53 -12.46 -1.28
CA GLU A 464 41.34 -13.38 -2.07
C GLU A 464 41.25 -14.83 -1.56
N GLY A 465 40.83 -15.75 -2.44
CA GLY A 465 40.69 -17.18 -2.13
C GLY A 465 39.57 -17.54 -1.14
N ALA A 466 38.74 -16.58 -0.73
CA ALA A 466 37.63 -16.81 0.20
C ALA A 466 36.42 -17.47 -0.51
N LEU A 467 35.52 -18.06 0.28
CA LEU A 467 34.31 -18.73 -0.19
C LEU A 467 33.07 -18.14 0.47
N PHE A 468 32.18 -17.56 -0.31
CA PHE A 468 30.84 -17.19 0.13
C PHE A 468 29.80 -18.08 -0.54
N GLU A 469 28.90 -18.65 0.24
CA GLU A 469 27.77 -19.46 -0.21
C GLU A 469 26.47 -18.89 0.33
N MET A 470 25.44 -18.82 -0.50
CA MET A 470 24.09 -18.47 -0.05
C MET A 470 23.05 -19.49 -0.51
N ASN A 471 22.07 -19.74 0.37
CA ASN A 471 20.88 -20.54 0.08
C ASN A 471 19.63 -19.78 0.50
N GLY A 472 18.85 -19.26 -0.45
CA GLY A 472 17.65 -18.47 -0.16
C GLY A 472 17.61 -17.16 -0.92
N SER A 473 17.56 -16.03 -0.22
CA SER A 473 17.49 -14.69 -0.82
C SER A 473 18.57 -13.77 -0.26
N TYR A 474 19.31 -13.10 -1.14
CA TYR A 474 20.31 -12.11 -0.78
C TYR A 474 20.13 -10.86 -1.63
N ILE A 475 19.75 -9.74 -1.00
CA ILE A 475 19.49 -8.47 -1.68
C ILE A 475 20.42 -7.39 -1.16
N ILE A 476 21.09 -6.65 -2.04
CA ILE A 476 22.07 -5.63 -1.66
C ILE A 476 21.77 -4.28 -2.29
N GLY A 477 21.86 -3.22 -1.49
CA GLY A 477 21.77 -1.82 -1.93
C GLY A 477 20.37 -1.36 -2.38
N SER A 478 20.33 -0.20 -3.02
CA SER A 478 19.12 0.35 -3.64
C SER A 478 19.47 1.16 -4.88
N ASN A 479 18.49 1.42 -5.76
CA ASN A 479 18.68 2.28 -6.93
C ASN A 479 19.15 3.70 -6.55
N LYS A 480 18.71 4.23 -5.41
CA LYS A 480 19.14 5.53 -4.87
C LYS A 480 20.56 5.49 -4.31
N LYS A 481 21.00 4.34 -3.78
CA LYS A 481 22.33 4.14 -3.17
C LYS A 481 22.90 2.84 -3.68
N GLN A 482 23.40 2.84 -4.91
CA GLN A 482 23.95 1.64 -5.52
C GLN A 482 25.11 1.08 -4.68
N LYS A 483 25.22 -0.25 -4.66
CA LYS A 483 26.23 -1.02 -3.91
C LYS A 483 26.82 -2.13 -4.75
N GLU A 484 27.93 -2.66 -4.27
CA GLU A 484 28.74 -3.58 -5.03
C GLU A 484 28.96 -4.87 -4.26
N ILE A 485 28.97 -5.97 -5.01
CA ILE A 485 29.58 -7.23 -4.58
C ILE A 485 30.92 -7.34 -5.29
N LEU A 486 32.01 -7.38 -4.53
CA LEU A 486 33.36 -7.59 -5.04
C LEU A 486 33.81 -9.01 -4.69
N VAL A 487 34.08 -9.82 -5.71
CA VAL A 487 34.75 -11.11 -5.60
C VAL A 487 36.20 -10.92 -6.00
N GLN A 488 37.09 -10.91 -5.02
CA GLN A 488 38.52 -10.69 -5.23
C GLN A 488 39.19 -11.90 -5.85
N LYS A 489 40.48 -11.74 -6.15
CA LYS A 489 41.33 -12.74 -6.78
C LYS A 489 41.09 -14.18 -6.25
N ASN A 490 40.82 -15.13 -7.14
CA ASN A 490 40.54 -16.54 -6.81
C ASN A 490 39.41 -16.79 -5.79
N GLY A 491 38.62 -15.77 -5.41
CA GLY A 491 37.48 -15.91 -4.53
C GLY A 491 36.31 -16.60 -5.23
N VAL A 492 35.43 -17.22 -4.45
CA VAL A 492 34.27 -17.95 -4.96
C VAL A 492 32.99 -17.44 -4.31
N PHE A 493 32.01 -17.07 -5.13
CA PHE A 493 30.65 -16.82 -4.69
C PHE A 493 29.70 -17.86 -5.28
N ARG A 494 29.09 -18.69 -4.44
CA ARG A 494 28.12 -19.72 -4.82
C ARG A 494 26.71 -19.33 -4.42
N VAL A 495 25.79 -19.38 -5.37
CA VAL A 495 24.40 -18.95 -5.20
C VAL A 495 23.42 -20.09 -5.44
N GLU A 496 22.63 -20.40 -4.42
CA GLU A 496 21.42 -21.20 -4.50
C GLU A 496 20.19 -20.33 -4.14
N GLY A 497 19.39 -19.92 -5.12
CA GLY A 497 18.19 -19.10 -4.91
C GLY A 497 18.27 -17.73 -5.56
N ASN A 498 17.76 -16.69 -4.89
CA ASN A 498 17.56 -15.36 -5.46
C ASN A 498 18.65 -14.39 -5.02
N LEU A 499 19.40 -13.85 -5.98
CA LEU A 499 20.39 -12.79 -5.76
C LEU A 499 19.94 -11.51 -6.46
N THR A 500 19.77 -10.43 -5.70
CA THR A 500 19.45 -9.11 -6.25
C THR A 500 20.52 -8.10 -5.89
N ILE A 501 21.13 -7.47 -6.89
CA ILE A 501 22.18 -6.46 -6.72
C ILE A 501 21.69 -5.13 -7.29
N TYR A 502 21.36 -4.19 -6.41
CA TYR A 502 21.14 -2.81 -6.81
C TYR A 502 22.48 -2.08 -6.97
N GLY A 503 23.22 -2.43 -8.01
CA GLY A 503 24.54 -1.90 -8.34
C GLY A 503 25.41 -2.96 -9.03
N ASN A 504 26.72 -2.92 -8.82
CA ASN A 504 27.68 -3.68 -9.64
C ASN A 504 28.05 -5.03 -9.03
N LEU A 505 28.34 -5.99 -9.91
CA LEU A 505 29.07 -7.21 -9.57
C LEU A 505 30.47 -7.12 -10.18
N ILE A 506 31.50 -7.28 -9.37
CA ILE A 506 32.90 -7.17 -9.79
C ILE A 506 33.61 -8.50 -9.51
N LEU A 507 34.12 -9.14 -10.56
CA LEU A 507 34.90 -10.38 -10.49
C LEU A 507 36.34 -10.10 -10.91
N GLU A 508 37.28 -10.23 -9.97
CA GLU A 508 38.72 -10.04 -10.21
C GLU A 508 39.40 -11.30 -10.81
N GLU A 509 40.73 -11.26 -10.94
CA GLU A 509 41.56 -12.34 -11.53
C GLU A 509 41.23 -13.71 -10.91
N GLY A 510 40.80 -14.67 -11.73
CA GLY A 510 40.49 -16.03 -11.29
C GLY A 510 39.27 -16.17 -10.36
N ALA A 511 38.52 -15.09 -10.11
CA ALA A 511 37.29 -15.15 -9.32
C ALA A 511 36.23 -16.04 -9.99
N THR A 512 35.42 -16.74 -9.19
CA THR A 512 34.34 -17.61 -9.68
C THR A 512 32.99 -17.20 -9.11
N MET A 513 32.02 -16.98 -9.98
CA MET A 513 30.60 -16.93 -9.64
C MET A 513 29.95 -18.26 -10.04
N GLU A 514 29.37 -19.00 -9.10
CA GLU A 514 28.75 -20.31 -9.34
C GLU A 514 27.27 -20.30 -8.97
N PHE A 515 26.40 -20.52 -9.93
CA PHE A 515 24.97 -20.66 -9.70
C PHE A 515 24.55 -22.13 -9.65
N LEU A 516 23.90 -22.53 -8.56
CA LEU A 516 23.26 -23.84 -8.46
C LEU A 516 21.89 -23.83 -9.18
N ASP A 517 21.38 -25.02 -9.50
CA ASP A 517 20.15 -25.17 -10.29
C ASP A 517 18.95 -24.44 -9.66
N GLY A 518 18.24 -23.68 -10.49
CA GLY A 518 17.07 -22.91 -10.05
C GLY A 518 17.37 -21.51 -9.50
N SER A 519 18.65 -21.10 -9.51
CA SER A 519 19.03 -19.75 -9.10
C SER A 519 18.55 -18.67 -10.06
N VAL A 520 18.22 -17.51 -9.51
CA VAL A 520 17.77 -16.32 -10.22
C VAL A 520 18.65 -15.15 -9.79
N VAL A 521 19.11 -14.36 -10.76
CA VAL A 521 19.94 -13.19 -10.52
C VAL A 521 19.32 -11.94 -11.15
N ASN A 522 19.35 -10.83 -10.43
CA ASN A 522 18.80 -9.54 -10.84
C ASN A 522 19.79 -8.42 -10.52
N ILE A 523 20.54 -7.95 -11.53
CA ILE A 523 21.60 -6.95 -11.36
C ILE A 523 21.21 -5.66 -12.07
N PHE A 524 21.08 -4.57 -11.32
CA PHE A 524 20.69 -3.27 -11.87
C PHE A 524 21.89 -2.45 -12.40
N GLY A 525 23.10 -2.67 -11.84
CA GLY A 525 24.34 -2.06 -12.33
C GLY A 525 25.05 -2.91 -13.38
N ASP A 526 26.37 -2.84 -13.42
CA ASP A 526 27.20 -3.55 -14.39
C ASP A 526 27.84 -4.81 -13.81
N VAL A 527 28.07 -5.80 -14.68
CA VAL A 527 28.90 -6.97 -14.40
C VAL A 527 30.29 -6.72 -14.99
N ILE A 528 31.29 -6.57 -14.12
CA ILE A 528 32.67 -6.24 -14.49
C ILE A 528 33.54 -7.46 -14.20
N MET A 529 34.12 -8.06 -15.25
CA MET A 529 34.85 -9.31 -15.13
C MET A 529 36.27 -9.18 -15.67
N ASP A 530 37.25 -9.64 -14.90
CA ASP A 530 38.59 -9.94 -15.41
C ASP A 530 38.53 -11.06 -16.46
N PRO A 531 39.39 -11.07 -17.50
CA PRO A 531 39.40 -12.11 -18.53
C PRO A 531 39.60 -13.55 -18.01
N THR A 532 40.10 -13.70 -16.79
CA THR A 532 40.31 -15.00 -16.13
C THR A 532 39.21 -15.38 -15.14
N ALA A 533 38.24 -14.50 -14.89
CA ALA A 533 37.08 -14.80 -14.05
C ALA A 533 36.10 -15.75 -14.76
N GLU A 534 35.41 -16.58 -13.98
CA GLU A 534 34.48 -17.58 -14.48
C GLU A 534 33.08 -17.40 -13.89
N VAL A 535 32.05 -17.54 -14.73
CA VAL A 535 30.64 -17.66 -14.31
C VAL A 535 30.15 -19.05 -14.70
N LYS A 536 29.62 -19.81 -13.74
CA LYS A 536 29.26 -21.23 -13.89
C LYS A 536 27.82 -21.50 -13.50
N GLY A 537 27.26 -22.57 -14.05
CA GLY A 537 25.95 -23.11 -13.68
C GLY A 537 24.79 -22.62 -14.53
N ASN A 538 23.59 -23.13 -14.24
CA ASN A 538 22.35 -22.75 -14.93
C ASN A 538 21.55 -21.79 -14.04
N PHE A 539 21.18 -20.63 -14.56
CA PHE A 539 20.44 -19.61 -13.82
C PHE A 539 19.57 -18.76 -14.75
N VAL A 540 18.64 -18.02 -14.15
CA VAL A 540 17.84 -17.01 -14.85
C VAL A 540 18.41 -15.63 -14.56
N ASP A 541 18.85 -14.93 -15.59
CA ASP A 541 19.27 -13.52 -15.52
C ASP A 541 18.10 -12.60 -15.91
N LEU A 542 17.54 -11.90 -14.92
CA LEU A 542 16.38 -11.04 -15.15
C LEU A 542 16.72 -9.77 -15.96
N GLN A 543 17.97 -9.32 -15.95
CA GLN A 543 18.39 -8.06 -16.57
C GLN A 543 19.31 -8.26 -17.78
N ASN A 544 19.63 -9.52 -18.13
CA ASN A 544 20.53 -9.89 -19.23
C ASN A 544 21.88 -9.16 -19.16
N LYS A 545 22.55 -9.29 -18.01
CA LYS A 545 23.83 -8.68 -17.68
C LYS A 545 25.04 -9.59 -17.94
N PHE A 546 24.84 -10.91 -18.03
CA PHE A 546 25.90 -11.89 -18.31
C PHE A 546 26.03 -12.27 -19.78
#